data_AF-A0A7X7ZEC1-F1
#
_entry.id   AF-A0A7X7ZEC1-F1
#
_cell.length_a   1.000
_cell.length_b   1.000
_cell.length_c   1.000
_cell.angle_alpha   90.00
_cell.angle_beta   90.00
_cell.angle_gamma   90.00
#
_symmetry.space_group_name_H-M   'P 1'
#
loop_
_entity.id
_entity.type
_entity.pdbx_description
1 polymer ?
#
loop_
_entity_poly.entity_id
_entity_poly.type
_entity_poly.pdbx_seq_one_letter_code
_entity_poly.pdbx_strand_id
1 'polypeptide(L)'
;MEKTGTVNKKAVFINRVKTFLSNPTKMILLLFGITCTISAIAPIIAIVEDTFKVHLGTIDQYLSGQASGWSVVNYTDLFTSKLAVSNLWEPMGNTIGLAVFTCVIAILYGGIFAYLVTRTNMKYRKYLSAIFIFPYIMPQWTLAVVWQNLFNSNAVTGTANGLLASLLNVNMPNWWCRGLFPSAMVLGLHYAPFAYILIGGIFKNMDANLEEAATILNTPRRKILWKITIPMIRPAILSTILLVFGSAMGSYPVPHYLGLTTLATKYISLNSKYTGEASILAVLMMVFGVAILALNQISLKSRKNYTTVTGKSGQITKVDLGKVWKHVIAILFIILTFFTSIFPILSFALETFLPNPGDYSFLYTGDLANLTTKWWVGGNAQVESAMYGQSGILFNSTIWNAYKGTLLVSISCALIAGTIGTLIGYAVSKNRRSKWANYVNSMAFLPYLMPSLAVGAAFFILFSNDKINLFNTYTLLIIVGVIKYIPFASRNALNSMLQLSGEIEEAAVIQNIPWIKRMLYIIIPIQKSSIISGFMLPFMTCLRELSLFLLLCTQGFILSTTLDYFDEMGLYAFSSAINLILIVTILFSNFVVNKLTGASLDSGIGN
;
A
#
# COMPACT_ATOMS: atom_id res chain seq x y z
N MET A 1 -4.66 -21.28 -67.30
CA MET A 1 -5.21 -19.98 -66.87
C MET A 1 -5.91 -20.17 -65.53
N GLU A 2 -5.20 -19.93 -64.44
CA GLU A 2 -5.75 -19.89 -63.08
C GLU A 2 -6.67 -18.67 -62.94
N LYS A 3 -7.94 -18.90 -62.57
CA LYS A 3 -8.81 -17.84 -62.06
C LYS A 3 -8.45 -17.58 -60.60
N THR A 4 -7.62 -16.57 -60.36
CA THR A 4 -7.40 -15.99 -59.03
C THR A 4 -8.71 -15.46 -58.48
N GLY A 5 -9.32 -16.21 -57.55
CA GLY A 5 -10.51 -15.77 -56.83
C GLY A 5 -10.23 -14.49 -56.05
N THR A 6 -11.02 -13.45 -56.29
CA THR A 6 -10.96 -12.19 -55.54
C THR A 6 -11.37 -12.45 -54.09
N VAL A 7 -10.38 -12.57 -53.21
CA VAL A 7 -10.59 -12.73 -51.77
C VAL A 7 -11.42 -11.55 -51.27
N ASN A 8 -12.66 -11.81 -50.86
CA ASN A 8 -13.54 -10.80 -50.29
C ASN A 8 -12.93 -10.29 -48.98
N LYS A 9 -12.23 -9.14 -49.05
CA LYS A 9 -11.53 -8.52 -47.92
C LYS A 9 -12.47 -8.27 -46.72
N LYS A 10 -13.75 -8.00 -46.96
CA LYS A 10 -14.77 -7.81 -45.91
C LYS A 10 -15.11 -9.13 -45.21
N ALA A 11 -15.28 -10.22 -45.94
CA ALA A 11 -15.50 -11.55 -45.36
C ALA A 11 -14.27 -12.04 -44.56
N VAL A 12 -13.06 -11.80 -45.07
CA VAL A 12 -11.81 -12.09 -44.34
C VAL A 12 -11.70 -11.25 -43.08
N PHE A 13 -12.04 -9.97 -43.13
CA PHE A 13 -12.05 -9.10 -41.95
C PHE A 13 -13.07 -9.57 -40.91
N ILE A 14 -14.30 -9.87 -41.31
CA ILE A 14 -15.36 -10.38 -40.42
C ILE A 14 -14.95 -11.71 -39.78
N ASN A 15 -14.38 -12.64 -40.56
CA ASN A 15 -13.89 -13.91 -40.02
C ASN A 15 -12.71 -13.73 -39.06
N ARG A 16 -11.79 -12.79 -39.34
CA ARG A 16 -10.70 -12.44 -38.40
C ARG A 16 -11.25 -11.86 -37.10
N VAL A 17 -12.22 -10.97 -37.16
CA VAL A 17 -12.89 -10.39 -35.96
C VAL A 17 -13.62 -11.47 -35.19
N LYS A 18 -14.39 -12.34 -35.85
CA LYS A 18 -15.11 -13.45 -35.21
C LYS A 18 -14.15 -14.43 -34.53
N THR A 19 -13.02 -14.75 -35.17
CA THR A 19 -11.96 -15.62 -34.61
C THR A 19 -11.20 -14.93 -33.46
N PHE A 20 -11.08 -13.61 -33.49
CA PHE A 20 -10.48 -12.84 -32.40
C PHE A 20 -11.38 -12.83 -31.17
N LEU A 21 -12.68 -12.56 -31.36
CA LEU A 21 -13.67 -12.51 -30.28
C LEU A 21 -14.02 -13.89 -29.70
N SER A 22 -13.88 -14.96 -30.49
CA SER A 22 -14.09 -16.33 -29.99
C SER A 22 -12.98 -16.82 -29.05
N ASN A 23 -11.82 -16.16 -29.02
CA ASN A 23 -10.74 -16.52 -28.10
C ASN A 23 -10.91 -15.78 -26.75
N PRO A 24 -11.18 -16.51 -25.64
CA PRO A 24 -11.45 -15.89 -24.35
C PRO A 24 -10.32 -14.99 -23.86
N THR A 25 -9.06 -15.36 -24.09
CA THR A 25 -7.90 -14.56 -23.64
C THR A 25 -7.82 -13.21 -24.36
N LYS A 26 -8.15 -13.18 -25.66
CA LYS A 26 -8.14 -11.95 -26.45
C LYS A 26 -9.30 -11.04 -26.08
N MET A 27 -10.47 -11.61 -25.82
CA MET A 27 -11.65 -10.88 -25.34
C MET A 27 -11.40 -10.23 -23.97
N ILE A 28 -10.80 -10.98 -23.03
CA ILE A 28 -10.41 -10.47 -21.71
C ILE A 28 -9.43 -9.29 -21.86
N LEU A 29 -8.40 -9.43 -22.70
CA LEU A 29 -7.45 -8.34 -22.95
C LEU A 29 -8.10 -7.12 -23.61
N LEU A 30 -9.07 -7.31 -24.51
CA LEU A 30 -9.77 -6.19 -25.14
C LEU A 30 -10.64 -5.45 -24.12
N LEU A 31 -11.48 -6.17 -23.37
CA LEU A 31 -12.40 -5.61 -22.38
C LEU A 31 -11.64 -4.90 -21.26
N PHE A 32 -10.61 -5.56 -20.69
CA PHE A 32 -9.82 -4.94 -19.63
C PHE A 32 -8.82 -3.91 -20.14
N GLY A 33 -8.40 -3.99 -21.40
CA GLY A 33 -7.65 -2.91 -22.03
C GLY A 33 -8.45 -1.63 -22.12
N ILE A 34 -9.71 -1.68 -22.56
CA ILE A 34 -10.60 -0.51 -22.63
C ILE A 34 -10.93 0.00 -21.22
N THR A 35 -11.42 -0.87 -20.34
CA THR A 35 -11.87 -0.46 -19.00
C THR A 35 -10.72 0.06 -18.13
N CYS A 36 -9.54 -0.57 -18.13
CA CYS A 36 -8.37 -0.06 -17.40
C CYS A 36 -7.87 1.26 -17.98
N THR A 37 -7.93 1.44 -19.31
CA THR A 37 -7.53 2.71 -19.94
C THR A 37 -8.46 3.84 -19.53
N ILE A 38 -9.79 3.64 -19.62
CA ILE A 38 -10.77 4.65 -19.23
C ILE A 38 -10.64 4.97 -17.73
N SER A 39 -10.62 3.95 -16.88
CA SER A 39 -10.54 4.14 -15.42
C SER A 39 -9.23 4.75 -14.94
N ALA A 40 -8.11 4.55 -15.65
CA ALA A 40 -6.85 5.17 -15.30
C ALA A 40 -6.70 6.59 -15.85
N ILE A 41 -7.18 6.86 -17.07
CA ILE A 41 -6.96 8.15 -17.76
C ILE A 41 -8.04 9.18 -17.45
N ALA A 42 -9.32 8.78 -17.36
CA ALA A 42 -10.43 9.74 -17.15
C ALA A 42 -10.28 10.58 -15.86
N PRO A 43 -9.88 10.02 -14.69
CA PRO A 43 -9.65 10.83 -13.50
C PRO A 43 -8.48 11.80 -13.68
N ILE A 44 -7.42 11.39 -14.38
CA ILE A 44 -6.26 12.26 -14.66
C ILE A 44 -6.69 13.45 -15.51
N ILE A 45 -7.51 13.22 -16.55
CA ILE A 45 -8.05 14.30 -17.37
C ILE A 45 -8.91 15.23 -16.50
N ALA A 46 -9.82 14.66 -15.69
CA ALA A 46 -10.71 15.45 -14.85
C ALA A 46 -9.96 16.36 -13.88
N ILE A 47 -8.92 15.86 -13.20
CA ILE A 47 -8.14 16.67 -12.26
C ILE A 47 -7.23 17.68 -12.97
N VAL A 48 -6.71 17.36 -14.15
CA VAL A 48 -5.94 18.33 -14.96
C VAL A 48 -6.85 19.46 -15.43
N GLU A 49 -8.06 19.15 -15.90
CA GLU A 49 -9.06 20.16 -16.25
C GLU A 49 -9.41 21.04 -15.04
N ASP A 50 -9.56 20.45 -13.86
CA ASP A 50 -9.85 21.15 -12.61
C ASP A 50 -8.81 22.20 -12.25
N THR A 51 -7.51 21.96 -12.53
CA THR A 51 -6.45 22.94 -12.24
C THR A 51 -6.63 24.29 -12.95
N PHE A 52 -7.33 24.29 -14.08
CA PHE A 52 -7.58 25.49 -14.87
C PHE A 52 -8.95 26.10 -14.59
N LYS A 53 -9.86 25.40 -13.90
CA LYS A 53 -11.19 25.94 -13.61
C LYS A 53 -11.10 27.03 -12.55
N VAL A 54 -11.94 28.04 -12.70
CA VAL A 54 -12.20 29.02 -11.64
C VAL A 54 -13.31 28.49 -10.75
N HIS A 55 -13.00 28.33 -9.47
CA HIS A 55 -13.91 27.78 -8.47
C HIS A 55 -14.69 28.91 -7.78
N LEU A 56 -15.96 28.68 -7.47
CA LEU A 56 -16.81 29.66 -6.79
C LEU A 56 -16.50 29.68 -5.29
N GLY A 57 -16.33 30.87 -4.72
CA GLY A 57 -16.11 31.08 -3.29
C GLY A 57 -14.65 30.89 -2.83
N THR A 58 -13.73 30.72 -3.77
CA THR A 58 -12.31 30.46 -3.53
C THR A 58 -11.45 31.62 -4.03
N ILE A 59 -10.16 31.58 -3.70
CA ILE A 59 -9.25 32.70 -3.95
C ILE A 59 -8.95 32.92 -5.44
N ASP A 60 -9.05 31.87 -6.25
CA ASP A 60 -8.89 31.94 -7.70
C ASP A 60 -10.00 32.74 -8.39
N GLN A 61 -11.23 32.74 -7.86
CA GLN A 61 -12.28 33.68 -8.30
C GLN A 61 -11.87 35.14 -8.07
N TYR A 62 -11.31 35.44 -6.89
CA TYR A 62 -10.83 36.78 -6.57
C TYR A 62 -9.65 37.19 -7.46
N LEU A 63 -8.66 36.31 -7.62
CA LEU A 63 -7.46 36.59 -8.40
C LEU A 63 -7.70 36.65 -9.92
N SER A 64 -8.62 35.84 -10.44
CA SER A 64 -8.99 35.87 -11.87
C SER A 64 -9.96 37.00 -12.24
N GLY A 65 -10.72 37.51 -11.26
CA GLY A 65 -11.81 38.46 -11.51
C GLY A 65 -13.01 37.85 -12.26
N GLN A 66 -13.07 36.51 -12.37
CA GLN A 66 -14.12 35.78 -13.08
C GLN A 66 -14.91 34.90 -12.10
N ALA A 67 -16.23 34.82 -12.25
CA ALA A 67 -17.06 33.95 -11.41
C ALA A 67 -17.05 32.47 -11.85
N SER A 68 -16.70 32.21 -13.11
CA SER A 68 -16.57 30.87 -13.69
C SER A 68 -15.76 30.97 -14.97
N GLY A 69 -15.22 29.84 -15.44
CA GLY A 69 -14.43 29.76 -16.66
C GLY A 69 -13.08 29.10 -16.42
N TRP A 70 -12.13 29.42 -17.29
CA TRP A 70 -10.80 28.84 -17.30
C TRP A 70 -9.75 29.93 -17.08
N SER A 71 -8.80 29.69 -16.17
CA SER A 71 -7.73 30.62 -15.84
C SER A 71 -6.45 29.85 -15.51
N VAL A 72 -5.31 30.51 -15.73
CA VAL A 72 -3.98 30.01 -15.33
C VAL A 72 -3.53 30.58 -13.98
N VAL A 73 -4.39 31.36 -13.31
CA VAL A 73 -4.03 32.11 -12.10
C VAL A 73 -3.55 31.21 -10.96
N ASN A 74 -4.14 30.01 -10.84
CA ASN A 74 -3.75 29.00 -9.86
C ASN A 74 -2.28 28.59 -10.01
N TYR A 75 -1.79 28.47 -11.26
CA TYR A 75 -0.40 28.15 -11.53
C TYR A 75 0.52 29.33 -11.20
N THR A 76 0.13 30.55 -11.57
CA THR A 76 0.95 31.72 -11.25
C THR A 76 1.04 31.94 -9.73
N ASP A 77 -0.06 31.80 -9.00
CA ASP A 77 -0.10 32.03 -7.55
C ASP A 77 0.69 30.94 -6.82
N LEU A 78 0.45 29.66 -7.13
CA LEU A 78 1.14 28.56 -6.46
C LEU A 78 2.66 28.56 -6.65
N PHE A 79 3.14 28.94 -7.84
CA PHE A 79 4.58 28.90 -8.15
C PHE A 79 5.34 30.18 -7.81
N THR A 80 4.68 31.34 -7.85
CA THR A 80 5.38 32.65 -7.78
C THR A 80 4.93 33.58 -6.66
N SER A 81 3.83 33.26 -5.97
CA SER A 81 3.34 34.12 -4.88
C SER A 81 4.27 34.14 -3.67
N LYS A 82 3.99 35.06 -2.74
CA LYS A 82 4.65 35.09 -1.42
C LYS A 82 4.46 33.79 -0.63
N LEU A 83 3.42 33.01 -0.93
CA LEU A 83 3.12 31.74 -0.28
C LEU A 83 3.67 30.53 -1.05
N ALA A 84 4.31 30.72 -2.21
CA ALA A 84 4.82 29.62 -3.03
C ALA A 84 5.79 28.70 -2.27
N VAL A 85 6.62 29.27 -1.39
CA VAL A 85 7.54 28.48 -0.56
C VAL A 85 6.77 27.55 0.38
N SER A 86 5.79 28.08 1.11
CA SER A 86 4.98 27.32 2.07
C SER A 86 3.94 26.40 1.42
N ASN A 87 3.43 26.75 0.23
CA ASN A 87 2.37 26.02 -0.47
C ASN A 87 2.90 24.96 -1.43
N LEU A 88 4.09 25.16 -2.01
CA LEU A 88 4.64 24.26 -3.01
C LEU A 88 6.05 23.78 -2.68
N TRP A 89 7.03 24.68 -2.58
CA TRP A 89 8.45 24.29 -2.63
C TRP A 89 8.90 23.51 -1.39
N GLU A 90 8.52 23.95 -0.19
CA GLU A 90 8.82 23.25 1.06
C GLU A 90 8.05 21.91 1.15
N PRO A 91 6.72 21.85 0.93
CA PRO A 91 5.99 20.58 0.90
C PRO A 91 6.53 19.60 -0.14
N MET A 92 6.95 20.07 -1.32
CA MET A 92 7.56 19.24 -2.35
C MET A 92 8.92 18.69 -1.92
N GLY A 93 9.79 19.54 -1.35
CA GLY A 93 11.08 19.12 -0.79
C GLY A 93 10.92 18.08 0.31
N ASN A 94 10.00 18.32 1.24
CA ASN A 94 9.65 17.37 2.31
C ASN A 94 9.11 16.05 1.78
N THR A 95 8.29 16.10 0.73
CA THR A 95 7.71 14.90 0.10
C THR A 95 8.77 14.04 -0.57
N ILE A 96 9.67 14.67 -1.34
CA ILE A 96 10.79 13.97 -2.00
C ILE A 96 11.75 13.42 -0.94
N GLY A 97 12.12 14.24 0.05
CA GLY A 97 12.97 13.82 1.17
C GLY A 97 12.37 12.64 1.92
N LEU A 98 11.07 12.71 2.24
CA LEU A 98 10.36 11.65 2.93
C LEU A 98 10.41 10.35 2.14
N ALA A 99 10.12 10.40 0.84
CA ALA A 99 10.14 9.22 -0.01
C ALA A 99 11.54 8.61 -0.13
N VAL A 100 12.59 9.43 -0.29
CA VAL A 100 13.99 8.97 -0.37
C VAL A 100 14.44 8.32 0.93
N PHE A 101 14.28 8.99 2.08
CA PHE A 101 14.70 8.45 3.37
C PHE A 101 13.91 7.19 3.75
N THR A 102 12.60 7.16 3.45
CA THR A 102 11.77 5.96 3.63
C THR A 102 12.31 4.77 2.83
N CYS A 103 12.69 4.96 1.56
CA CYS A 103 13.31 3.91 0.74
C CYS A 103 14.62 3.41 1.35
N VAL A 104 15.49 4.32 1.79
CA VAL A 104 16.78 3.98 2.41
C VAL A 104 16.53 3.12 3.66
N ILE A 105 15.64 3.55 4.56
CA ILE A 105 15.34 2.84 5.80
C ILE A 105 14.71 1.48 5.51
N ALA A 106 13.73 1.40 4.59
CA ALA A 106 13.08 0.14 4.23
C ALA A 106 14.05 -0.88 3.64
N ILE A 107 14.97 -0.44 2.76
CA ILE A 107 15.95 -1.32 2.11
C ILE A 107 17.05 -1.74 3.07
N LEU A 108 17.53 -0.84 3.92
CA LEU A 108 18.52 -1.20 4.93
C LEU A 108 17.90 -2.17 5.94
N TYR A 109 16.77 -1.83 6.56
CA TYR A 109 16.15 -2.68 7.57
C TYR A 109 15.64 -4.01 6.98
N GLY A 110 14.82 -3.95 5.93
CA GLY A 110 14.22 -5.14 5.32
C GLY A 110 15.19 -5.95 4.46
N GLY A 111 16.14 -5.31 3.78
CA GLY A 111 17.15 -5.99 2.96
C GLY A 111 18.23 -6.68 3.80
N ILE A 112 18.69 -6.06 4.89
CA ILE A 112 19.58 -6.72 5.87
C ILE A 112 18.85 -7.91 6.50
N PHE A 113 17.59 -7.71 6.92
CA PHE A 113 16.79 -8.80 7.47
C PHE A 113 16.61 -9.96 6.47
N ALA A 114 16.33 -9.66 5.19
CA ALA A 114 16.27 -10.67 4.13
C ALA A 114 17.57 -11.47 4.00
N TYR A 115 18.70 -10.79 3.95
CA TYR A 115 20.00 -11.45 3.86
C TYR A 115 20.25 -12.36 5.07
N LEU A 116 19.98 -11.88 6.29
CA LEU A 116 20.17 -12.65 7.52
C LEU A 116 19.29 -13.89 7.56
N VAL A 117 18.00 -13.78 7.24
CA VAL A 117 17.06 -14.90 7.28
C VAL A 117 17.36 -15.96 6.21
N THR A 118 17.80 -15.53 5.02
CA THR A 118 17.91 -16.42 3.85
C THR A 118 19.33 -16.97 3.62
N ARG A 119 20.37 -16.17 3.87
CA ARG A 119 21.77 -16.51 3.55
C ARG A 119 22.62 -16.87 4.76
N THR A 120 22.12 -16.75 5.99
CA THR A 120 22.90 -17.07 7.21
C THR A 120 22.29 -18.19 8.06
N ASN A 121 23.02 -18.65 9.08
CA ASN A 121 22.55 -19.64 10.05
C ASN A 121 21.85 -19.04 11.30
N MET A 122 21.30 -17.82 11.19
CA MET A 122 20.55 -17.14 12.25
C MET A 122 19.45 -18.02 12.89
N LYS A 123 19.33 -17.94 14.22
CA LYS A 123 18.32 -18.68 14.99
C LYS A 123 16.96 -17.97 14.98
N TYR A 124 15.91 -18.70 15.35
CA TYR A 124 14.50 -18.20 15.41
C TYR A 124 13.94 -17.62 14.11
N ARG A 125 14.56 -17.91 12.96
CA ARG A 125 14.18 -17.37 11.65
C ARG A 125 12.70 -17.51 11.30
N LYS A 126 12.03 -18.61 11.70
CA LYS A 126 10.61 -18.87 11.40
C LYS A 126 9.68 -17.90 12.14
N TYR A 127 9.98 -17.63 13.41
CA TYR A 127 9.25 -16.65 14.21
C TYR A 127 9.49 -15.24 13.66
N LEU A 128 10.76 -14.88 13.45
CA LEU A 128 11.14 -13.57 12.94
C LEU A 128 10.54 -13.30 11.55
N SER A 129 10.59 -14.26 10.62
CA SER A 129 10.03 -14.09 9.28
C SER A 129 8.52 -13.86 9.29
N ALA A 130 7.80 -14.48 10.23
CA ALA A 130 6.36 -14.28 10.37
C ALA A 130 6.05 -12.89 10.93
N ILE A 131 6.72 -12.49 12.02
CA ILE A 131 6.45 -11.23 12.71
C ILE A 131 6.92 -10.00 11.93
N PHE A 132 7.99 -10.13 11.14
CA PHE A 132 8.51 -9.02 10.36
C PHE A 132 7.50 -8.51 9.32
N ILE A 133 6.50 -9.31 8.91
CA ILE A 133 5.49 -8.89 7.92
C ILE A 133 4.38 -8.04 8.57
N PHE A 134 4.15 -8.19 9.88
CA PHE A 134 3.03 -7.55 10.59
C PHE A 134 2.95 -6.02 10.49
N PRO A 135 4.05 -5.24 10.51
CA PRO A 135 3.96 -3.79 10.46
C PRO A 135 3.25 -3.31 9.19
N TYR A 136 3.42 -4.01 8.08
CA TYR A 136 2.74 -3.71 6.82
C TYR A 136 1.26 -4.11 6.84
N ILE A 137 0.88 -5.13 7.61
CA ILE A 137 -0.51 -5.58 7.72
C ILE A 137 -1.37 -4.53 8.45
N MET A 138 -0.77 -3.78 9.37
CA MET A 138 -1.44 -2.71 10.12
C MET A 138 -1.60 -1.43 9.26
N PRO A 139 -2.54 -0.53 9.62
CA PRO A 139 -2.55 0.81 9.05
C PRO A 139 -1.19 1.53 9.22
N GLN A 140 -0.76 2.31 8.23
CA GLN A 140 0.55 3.00 8.31
C GLN A 140 0.64 4.01 9.46
N TRP A 141 -0.49 4.63 9.84
CA TRP A 141 -0.55 5.57 10.96
C TRP A 141 -0.47 4.90 12.32
N THR A 142 -0.72 3.58 12.41
CA THR A 142 -0.55 2.81 13.65
C THR A 142 0.82 3.08 14.27
N LEU A 143 1.87 2.98 13.45
CA LEU A 143 3.23 3.22 13.90
C LEU A 143 3.51 4.70 14.20
N ALA A 144 2.81 5.64 13.55
CA ALA A 144 2.94 7.07 13.83
C ALA A 144 2.38 7.42 15.21
N VAL A 145 1.19 6.91 15.55
CA VAL A 145 0.58 7.12 16.87
C VAL A 145 1.39 6.42 17.96
N VAL A 146 1.89 5.21 17.70
CA VAL A 146 2.79 4.51 18.64
C VAL A 146 4.07 5.30 18.87
N TRP A 147 4.62 5.93 17.83
CA TRP A 147 5.78 6.83 17.96
C TRP A 147 5.46 8.02 18.87
N GLN A 148 4.29 8.65 18.71
CA GLN A 148 3.83 9.70 19.61
C GLN A 148 3.69 9.20 21.06
N ASN A 149 3.01 8.07 21.28
CA ASN A 149 2.81 7.47 22.60
C ASN A 149 4.13 7.10 23.29
N LEU A 150 5.20 6.83 22.53
CA LEU A 150 6.52 6.56 23.10
C LEU A 150 7.31 7.83 23.42
N PHE A 151 7.32 8.80 22.50
CA PHE A 151 8.33 9.85 22.46
C PHE A 151 7.81 11.27 22.70
N ASN A 152 6.51 11.53 22.57
CA ASN A 152 5.97 12.86 22.85
C ASN A 152 6.15 13.24 24.33
N SER A 153 6.25 14.53 24.59
CA SER A 153 6.33 15.05 25.96
C SER A 153 5.70 16.44 26.03
N ASN A 154 5.12 16.77 27.17
CA ASN A 154 4.55 18.10 27.38
C ASN A 154 5.61 19.19 27.21
N ALA A 155 6.83 18.93 27.69
CA ALA A 155 7.95 19.87 27.61
C ALA A 155 8.42 20.18 26.19
N VAL A 156 8.33 19.23 25.25
CA VAL A 156 8.89 19.40 23.89
C VAL A 156 7.80 19.56 22.84
N THR A 157 6.76 18.73 22.88
CA THR A 157 5.70 18.70 21.86
C THR A 157 4.44 19.45 22.28
N GLY A 158 4.34 19.87 23.55
CA GLY A 158 3.15 20.52 24.10
C GLY A 158 1.93 19.60 24.22
N THR A 159 2.13 18.29 24.15
CA THR A 159 1.08 17.26 24.23
C THR A 159 1.19 16.45 25.51
N ALA A 160 0.36 15.43 25.70
CA ALA A 160 0.54 14.48 26.79
C ALA A 160 1.93 13.81 26.76
N ASN A 161 2.40 13.40 27.94
CA ASN A 161 3.65 12.66 28.08
C ASN A 161 3.50 11.24 27.53
N GLY A 162 4.40 10.84 26.65
CA GLY A 162 4.57 9.46 26.23
C GLY A 162 5.29 8.63 27.29
N LEU A 163 5.43 7.33 27.04
CA LEU A 163 5.98 6.35 27.97
C LEU A 163 7.40 6.70 28.45
N LEU A 164 8.28 7.20 27.59
CA LEU A 164 9.65 7.56 28.01
C LEU A 164 9.68 8.76 28.96
N ALA A 165 8.89 9.78 28.66
CA ALA A 165 8.77 10.96 29.52
C ALA A 165 8.09 10.59 30.85
N SER A 166 7.04 9.75 30.81
CA SER A 166 6.30 9.35 32.00
C SER A 166 7.05 8.39 32.92
N LEU A 167 7.82 7.44 32.38
CA LEU A 167 8.45 6.37 33.18
C LEU A 167 9.92 6.66 33.51
N LEU A 168 10.65 7.28 32.57
CA LEU A 168 12.09 7.51 32.71
C LEU A 168 12.44 8.99 32.82
N ASN A 169 11.45 9.90 32.74
CA ASN A 169 11.66 11.34 32.68
C ASN A 169 12.61 11.77 31.54
N VAL A 170 12.61 11.00 30.44
CA VAL A 170 13.44 11.26 29.26
C VAL A 170 12.58 11.95 28.19
N ASN A 171 12.91 13.21 27.91
CA ASN A 171 12.24 14.00 26.86
C ASN A 171 13.07 13.98 25.58
N MET A 172 12.54 13.37 24.53
CA MET A 172 13.20 13.33 23.22
C MET A 172 13.14 14.68 22.52
N PRO A 173 14.16 15.05 21.73
CA PRO A 173 14.20 16.34 21.04
C PRO A 173 13.12 16.44 19.94
N ASN A 174 12.70 17.66 19.60
CA ASN A 174 11.56 17.87 18.70
C ASN A 174 11.74 17.22 17.31
N TRP A 175 12.96 17.18 16.75
CA TRP A 175 13.24 16.53 15.47
C TRP A 175 13.05 15.00 15.51
N TRP A 176 13.10 14.39 16.70
CA TRP A 176 12.81 12.96 16.90
C TRP A 176 11.30 12.71 16.97
N CYS A 177 10.53 13.65 17.52
CA CYS A 177 9.11 13.49 17.75
C CYS A 177 8.25 13.95 16.57
N ARG A 178 8.68 15.01 15.86
CA ARG A 178 7.95 15.63 14.75
C ARG A 178 8.85 15.93 13.54
N GLY A 179 8.24 15.97 12.37
CA GLY A 179 8.89 16.33 11.10
C GLY A 179 9.43 15.13 10.32
N LEU A 180 10.44 15.39 9.49
CA LEU A 180 10.87 14.47 8.45
C LEU A 180 11.44 13.15 8.98
N PHE A 181 12.25 13.20 10.04
CA PHE A 181 12.91 12.03 10.60
C PHE A 181 11.92 10.97 11.11
N PRO A 182 10.99 11.27 12.04
CA PRO A 182 10.06 10.25 12.51
C PRO A 182 9.12 9.78 11.41
N SER A 183 8.68 10.66 10.50
CA SER A 183 7.84 10.24 9.37
C SER A 183 8.56 9.24 8.46
N ALA A 184 9.83 9.48 8.14
CA ALA A 184 10.63 8.57 7.32
C ALA A 184 10.94 7.26 8.05
N MET A 185 11.23 7.30 9.36
CA MET A 185 11.43 6.11 10.19
C MET A 185 10.18 5.24 10.23
N VAL A 186 9.03 5.83 10.55
CA VAL A 186 7.75 5.11 10.65
C VAL A 186 7.38 4.48 9.31
N LEU A 187 7.40 5.24 8.21
CA LEU A 187 7.11 4.69 6.88
C LEU A 187 8.16 3.66 6.46
N GLY A 188 9.43 3.88 6.79
CA GLY A 188 10.53 2.98 6.44
C GLY A 188 10.37 1.62 7.12
N LEU A 189 10.01 1.61 8.40
CA LEU A 189 9.70 0.39 9.16
C LEU A 189 8.40 -0.27 8.68
N HIS A 190 7.38 0.51 8.35
CA HIS A 190 6.12 0.01 7.79
C HIS A 190 6.32 -0.70 6.44
N TYR A 191 7.19 -0.17 5.58
CA TYR A 191 7.44 -0.70 4.23
C TYR A 191 8.66 -1.63 4.11
N ALA A 192 9.49 -1.75 5.15
CA ALA A 192 10.58 -2.74 5.21
C ALA A 192 10.15 -4.19 4.87
N PRO A 193 8.93 -4.65 5.20
CA PRO A 193 8.47 -5.98 4.81
C PRO A 193 8.49 -6.19 3.28
N PHE A 194 8.21 -5.15 2.48
CA PHE A 194 8.31 -5.26 1.02
C PHE A 194 9.75 -5.49 0.56
N ALA A 195 10.72 -4.80 1.16
CA ALA A 195 12.12 -5.03 0.87
C ALA A 195 12.53 -6.47 1.25
N TYR A 196 12.06 -6.95 2.41
CA TYR A 196 12.29 -8.33 2.84
C TYR A 196 11.76 -9.35 1.82
N ILE A 197 10.52 -9.17 1.38
CA ILE A 197 9.81 -10.03 0.43
C ILE A 197 10.50 -10.06 -0.93
N LEU A 198 10.73 -8.88 -1.52
CA LEU A 198 11.25 -8.75 -2.89
C LEU A 198 12.72 -9.15 -2.99
N ILE A 199 13.54 -8.73 -2.03
CA ILE A 199 14.97 -9.04 -2.02
C ILE A 199 15.19 -10.49 -1.55
N GLY A 200 14.49 -10.92 -0.49
CA GLY A 200 14.57 -12.28 0.04
C GLY A 200 14.14 -13.35 -0.97
N GLY A 201 13.12 -13.06 -1.79
CA GLY A 201 12.71 -13.94 -2.89
C GLY A 201 13.82 -14.18 -3.91
N ILE A 202 14.66 -13.17 -4.21
CA ILE A 202 15.82 -13.36 -5.08
C ILE A 202 16.92 -14.15 -4.37
N PHE A 203 17.22 -13.84 -3.10
CA PHE A 203 18.24 -14.57 -2.34
C PHE A 203 17.96 -16.08 -2.21
N LYS A 204 16.69 -16.46 -2.07
CA LYS A 204 16.26 -17.87 -2.02
C LYS A 204 16.44 -18.60 -3.36
N ASN A 205 16.24 -17.91 -4.48
CA ASN A 205 16.23 -18.50 -5.83
C ASN A 205 17.53 -18.28 -6.62
N MET A 206 18.53 -17.66 -5.99
CA MET A 206 19.82 -17.36 -6.61
C MET A 206 20.72 -18.59 -6.59
N ASP A 207 21.24 -18.97 -7.77
CA ASP A 207 22.23 -20.03 -7.91
C ASP A 207 23.50 -19.71 -7.11
N ALA A 208 23.87 -20.60 -6.18
CA ALA A 208 25.06 -20.45 -5.34
C ALA A 208 26.36 -20.64 -6.13
N ASN A 209 26.32 -21.25 -7.32
CA ASN A 209 27.50 -21.59 -8.12
C ASN A 209 28.42 -20.38 -8.39
N LEU A 210 27.86 -19.18 -8.59
CA LEU A 210 28.67 -17.97 -8.81
C LEU A 210 29.44 -17.54 -7.55
N GLU A 211 28.82 -17.66 -6.37
CA GLU A 211 29.46 -17.34 -5.10
C GLU A 211 30.46 -18.43 -4.68
N GLU A 212 30.14 -19.69 -4.94
CA GLU A 212 31.02 -20.84 -4.68
C GLU A 212 32.24 -20.83 -5.59
N ALA A 213 32.09 -20.56 -6.89
CA ALA A 213 33.20 -20.37 -7.81
C ALA A 213 34.12 -19.23 -7.37
N ALA A 214 33.56 -18.10 -6.94
CA ALA A 214 34.34 -16.99 -6.41
C ALA A 214 35.08 -17.37 -5.10
N THR A 215 34.45 -18.20 -4.26
CA THR A 215 35.05 -18.72 -3.02
C THR A 215 36.21 -19.67 -3.33
N ILE A 216 36.07 -20.56 -4.31
CA ILE A 216 37.15 -21.46 -4.79
C ILE A 216 38.33 -20.64 -5.33
N LEU A 217 38.06 -19.52 -6.01
CA LEU A 217 39.07 -18.56 -6.48
C LEU A 217 39.68 -17.70 -5.35
N ASN A 218 39.46 -18.05 -4.07
CA ASN A 218 39.90 -17.29 -2.89
C ASN A 218 39.48 -15.82 -2.92
N THR A 219 38.33 -15.52 -3.53
CA THR A 219 37.80 -14.15 -3.55
C THR A 219 37.25 -13.79 -2.17
N PRO A 220 37.64 -12.65 -1.56
CA PRO A 220 37.15 -12.28 -0.24
C PRO A 220 35.64 -12.03 -0.24
N ARG A 221 34.95 -12.42 0.84
CA ARG A 221 33.48 -12.31 0.99
C ARG A 221 32.92 -10.91 0.66
N ARG A 222 33.64 -9.84 1.03
CA ARG A 222 33.27 -8.46 0.69
C ARG A 222 33.21 -8.25 -0.82
N LYS A 223 34.18 -8.78 -1.57
CA LYS A 223 34.21 -8.65 -3.04
C LYS A 223 33.13 -9.50 -3.70
N ILE A 224 32.83 -10.69 -3.16
CA ILE A 224 31.68 -11.51 -3.57
C ILE A 224 30.37 -10.73 -3.37
N LEU A 225 30.15 -10.16 -2.19
CA LEU A 225 28.96 -9.37 -1.88
C LEU A 225 28.76 -8.21 -2.86
N TRP A 226 29.79 -7.37 -3.07
CA TRP A 226 29.66 -6.16 -3.90
C TRP A 226 29.69 -6.42 -5.41
N LYS A 227 30.40 -7.46 -5.88
CA LYS A 227 30.55 -7.73 -7.32
C LYS A 227 29.63 -8.81 -7.87
N ILE A 228 29.10 -9.69 -7.03
CA ILE A 228 28.24 -10.81 -7.45
C ILE A 228 26.85 -10.63 -6.84
N THR A 229 26.75 -10.69 -5.51
CA THR A 229 25.47 -10.73 -4.80
C THR A 229 24.63 -9.46 -5.00
N ILE A 230 25.18 -8.26 -4.75
CA ILE A 230 24.46 -6.98 -4.89
C ILE A 230 23.99 -6.72 -6.33
N PRO A 231 24.85 -6.87 -7.37
CA PRO A 231 24.42 -6.74 -8.76
C PRO A 231 23.28 -7.68 -9.14
N MET A 232 23.25 -8.90 -8.60
CA MET A 232 22.17 -9.86 -8.86
C MET A 232 20.84 -9.46 -8.20
N ILE A 233 20.87 -8.88 -7.00
CA ILE A 233 19.64 -8.38 -6.33
C ILE A 233 19.24 -6.96 -6.74
N ARG A 234 20.08 -6.23 -7.50
CA ARG A 234 19.80 -4.86 -7.96
C ARG A 234 18.42 -4.70 -8.61
N PRO A 235 17.90 -5.62 -9.44
CA PRO A 235 16.55 -5.49 -9.99
C PRO A 235 15.45 -5.54 -8.93
N ALA A 236 15.63 -6.33 -7.86
CA ALA A 236 14.70 -6.38 -6.74
C ALA A 236 14.80 -5.12 -5.87
N ILE A 237 16.01 -4.60 -5.65
CA ILE A 237 16.22 -3.32 -4.97
C ILE A 237 15.51 -2.20 -5.74
N LEU A 238 15.70 -2.11 -7.06
CA LEU A 238 15.04 -1.09 -7.89
C LEU A 238 13.51 -1.22 -7.84
N SER A 239 12.96 -2.43 -7.96
CA SER A 239 11.52 -2.65 -7.78
C SER A 239 11.02 -2.19 -6.41
N THR A 240 11.80 -2.48 -5.36
CA THR A 240 11.47 -2.06 -3.98
C THR A 240 11.47 -0.54 -3.85
N ILE A 241 12.51 0.14 -4.36
CA ILE A 241 12.60 1.61 -4.36
C ILE A 241 11.37 2.21 -5.03
N LEU A 242 11.04 1.76 -6.23
CA LEU A 242 9.92 2.32 -7.00
C LEU A 242 8.58 2.17 -6.28
N LEU A 243 8.34 1.02 -5.65
CA LEU A 243 7.11 0.75 -4.90
C LEU A 243 7.04 1.58 -3.62
N VAL A 244 8.10 1.58 -2.81
CA VAL A 244 8.14 2.29 -1.53
C VAL A 244 8.11 3.80 -1.73
N PHE A 245 8.81 4.31 -2.74
CA PHE A 245 8.84 5.73 -3.08
C PHE A 245 7.43 6.24 -3.43
N GLY A 246 6.74 5.57 -4.36
CA GLY A 246 5.38 5.98 -4.76
C GLY A 246 4.38 5.93 -3.61
N SER A 247 4.52 4.95 -2.71
CA SER A 247 3.66 4.80 -1.54
C SER A 247 3.92 5.87 -0.48
N ALA A 248 5.19 6.15 -0.17
CA ALA A 248 5.59 7.16 0.82
C ALA A 248 5.23 8.59 0.39
N MET A 249 5.43 8.90 -0.89
CA MET A 249 5.10 10.19 -1.49
C MET A 249 3.60 10.53 -1.41
N GLY A 250 2.74 9.51 -1.46
CA GLY A 250 1.30 9.64 -1.33
C GLY A 250 0.75 9.48 0.08
N SER A 251 1.61 9.31 1.09
CA SER A 251 1.18 9.14 2.46
C SER A 251 0.70 10.47 3.03
N TYR A 252 -0.60 10.56 3.31
CA TYR A 252 -1.18 11.62 4.12
C TYR A 252 -1.03 11.38 5.63
N PRO A 253 -1.41 10.20 6.17
CA PRO A 253 -1.66 10.11 7.60
C PRO A 253 -0.36 10.11 8.41
N VAL A 254 0.72 9.46 7.95
CA VAL A 254 1.97 9.48 8.74
C VAL A 254 2.56 10.90 8.87
N PRO A 255 2.68 11.70 7.78
CA PRO A 255 3.08 13.10 7.90
C PRO A 255 2.12 13.95 8.73
N HIS A 256 0.80 13.73 8.60
CA HIS A 256 -0.21 14.46 9.37
C HIS A 256 0.00 14.27 10.89
N TYR A 257 0.06 13.02 11.37
CA TYR A 257 0.25 12.71 12.79
C TYR A 257 1.62 13.21 13.31
N LEU A 258 2.66 13.17 12.49
CA LEU A 258 4.00 13.56 12.92
C LEU A 258 4.35 15.02 12.61
N GLY A 259 3.37 15.83 12.19
CA GLY A 259 3.55 17.28 12.00
C GLY A 259 4.52 17.63 10.87
N LEU A 260 4.57 16.84 9.79
CA LEU A 260 5.36 17.12 8.60
C LEU A 260 4.47 17.64 7.47
N THR A 261 4.77 18.83 6.96
CA THR A 261 4.08 19.37 5.79
C THR A 261 4.62 18.74 4.51
N THR A 262 3.83 17.86 3.89
CA THR A 262 4.07 17.24 2.57
C THR A 262 3.05 17.74 1.54
N LEU A 263 3.22 17.40 0.26
CA LEU A 263 2.23 17.68 -0.78
C LEU A 263 0.86 17.09 -0.40
N ALA A 264 0.84 15.93 0.23
CA ALA A 264 -0.39 15.26 0.66
C ALA A 264 -1.10 16.03 1.79
N THR A 265 -0.40 16.44 2.85
CA THR A 265 -1.00 17.24 3.92
C THR A 265 -1.36 18.64 3.45
N LYS A 266 -0.55 19.22 2.55
CA LYS A 266 -0.79 20.56 2.03
C LYS A 266 -1.99 20.59 1.10
N TYR A 267 -2.19 19.56 0.28
CA TYR A 267 -3.42 19.35 -0.50
C TYR A 267 -4.66 19.50 0.39
N ILE A 268 -4.72 18.75 1.50
CA ILE A 268 -5.86 18.79 2.43
C ILE A 268 -6.06 20.19 3.00
N SER A 269 -4.97 20.87 3.39
CA SER A 269 -5.06 22.23 3.94
C SER A 269 -5.56 23.28 2.94
N LEU A 270 -5.28 23.10 1.65
CA LEU A 270 -5.64 24.06 0.60
C LEU A 270 -7.00 23.78 -0.02
N ASN A 271 -7.48 22.53 0.01
CA ASN A 271 -8.66 22.07 -0.72
C ASN A 271 -9.94 22.88 -0.43
N SER A 272 -10.03 23.55 0.72
CA SER A 272 -11.19 24.37 1.10
C SER A 272 -11.20 25.79 0.50
N LYS A 273 -10.05 26.48 0.43
CA LYS A 273 -9.96 27.90 0.03
C LYS A 273 -9.21 28.14 -1.28
N TYR A 274 -8.33 27.21 -1.63
CA TYR A 274 -7.44 27.23 -2.78
C TYR A 274 -7.60 25.92 -3.57
N THR A 275 -8.84 25.57 -3.94
CA THR A 275 -9.17 24.28 -4.59
C THR A 275 -8.36 24.08 -5.87
N GLY A 276 -8.23 25.10 -6.71
CA GLY A 276 -7.40 25.04 -7.92
C GLY A 276 -5.92 24.73 -7.63
N GLU A 277 -5.33 25.36 -6.61
CA GLU A 277 -3.95 25.04 -6.18
C GLU A 277 -3.83 23.61 -5.64
N ALA A 278 -4.80 23.16 -4.85
CA ALA A 278 -4.82 21.80 -4.34
C ALA A 278 -4.85 20.80 -5.50
N SER A 279 -5.68 21.02 -6.52
CA SER A 279 -5.71 20.19 -7.73
C SER A 279 -4.36 20.16 -8.46
N ILE A 280 -3.60 21.27 -8.50
CA ILE A 280 -2.23 21.28 -9.04
C ILE A 280 -1.30 20.39 -8.20
N LEU A 281 -1.37 20.45 -6.86
CA LEU A 281 -0.55 19.58 -5.99
C LEU A 281 -0.84 18.10 -6.25
N ALA A 282 -2.12 17.73 -6.43
CA ALA A 282 -2.50 16.36 -6.77
C ALA A 282 -2.00 15.95 -8.17
N VAL A 283 -2.06 16.83 -9.18
CA VAL A 283 -1.47 16.58 -10.50
C VAL A 283 0.04 16.35 -10.40
N LEU A 284 0.78 17.16 -9.61
CA LEU A 284 2.21 16.96 -9.39
C LEU A 284 2.50 15.58 -8.78
N MET A 285 1.72 15.16 -7.79
CA MET A 285 1.79 13.82 -7.20
C MET A 285 1.53 12.72 -8.26
N MET A 286 0.57 12.91 -9.17
CA MET A 286 0.32 11.98 -10.27
C MET A 286 1.47 11.91 -11.29
N VAL A 287 2.06 13.06 -11.63
CA VAL A 287 3.22 13.14 -12.56
C VAL A 287 4.38 12.30 -12.03
N PHE A 288 4.66 12.36 -10.73
CA PHE A 288 5.66 11.48 -10.13
C PHE A 288 5.26 10.00 -10.22
N GLY A 289 3.99 9.66 -10.03
CA GLY A 289 3.49 8.28 -10.23
C GLY A 289 3.73 7.75 -11.65
N VAL A 290 3.48 8.59 -12.66
CA VAL A 290 3.77 8.27 -14.08
C VAL A 290 5.27 8.14 -14.32
N ALA A 291 6.09 9.02 -13.73
CA ALA A 291 7.54 8.94 -13.82
C ALA A 291 8.08 7.62 -13.22
N ILE A 292 7.55 7.19 -12.07
CA ILE A 292 7.88 5.91 -11.44
C ILE A 292 7.51 4.73 -12.36
N LEU A 293 6.35 4.76 -13.02
CA LEU A 293 5.96 3.73 -14.00
C LEU A 293 6.97 3.69 -15.16
N ALA A 294 7.33 4.84 -15.71
CA ALA A 294 8.29 4.94 -16.80
C ALA A 294 9.66 4.36 -16.40
N LEU A 295 10.16 4.73 -15.21
CA LEU A 295 11.39 4.19 -14.63
C LEU A 295 11.32 2.67 -14.41
N ASN A 296 10.17 2.16 -13.94
CA ASN A 296 9.93 0.73 -13.78
C ASN A 296 10.05 0.00 -15.13
N GLN A 297 9.39 0.51 -16.18
CA GLN A 297 9.44 -0.10 -17.51
C GLN A 297 10.86 -0.10 -18.11
N ILE A 298 11.62 0.98 -17.92
CA ILE A 298 13.01 1.07 -18.38
C ILE A 298 13.89 0.06 -17.63
N SER A 299 13.73 -0.04 -16.31
CA SER A 299 14.44 -1.02 -15.47
C SER A 299 14.17 -2.47 -15.89
N LEU A 300 12.92 -2.78 -16.26
CA LEU A 300 12.52 -4.11 -16.74
C LEU A 300 13.13 -4.50 -18.08
N LYS A 301 13.35 -3.55 -19.01
CA LYS A 301 14.01 -3.80 -20.31
C LYS A 301 15.49 -4.18 -20.17
N SER A 302 16.14 -3.75 -19.09
CA SER A 302 17.55 -4.04 -18.79
C SER A 302 17.76 -5.44 -18.19
N ARG A 303 16.67 -6.16 -17.86
CA ARG A 303 16.73 -7.57 -17.44
C ARG A 303 17.11 -8.44 -18.65
N LYS A 304 18.39 -8.48 -19.00
CA LYS A 304 18.96 -9.63 -19.71
C LYS A 304 18.47 -10.87 -18.95
N ASN A 305 17.97 -11.87 -19.67
CA ASN A 305 17.50 -13.13 -19.09
C ASN A 305 18.63 -13.75 -18.25
N TYR A 306 18.70 -13.39 -16.98
CA TYR A 306 19.41 -14.16 -15.97
C TYR A 306 18.47 -15.32 -15.69
N THR A 307 18.56 -16.38 -16.49
CA THR A 307 17.97 -17.68 -16.20
C THR A 307 18.59 -18.18 -14.90
N THR A 308 18.08 -17.74 -13.75
CA THR A 308 18.56 -18.13 -12.42
C THR A 308 17.93 -19.42 -11.91
N VAL A 309 17.02 -20.02 -12.69
CA VAL A 309 16.45 -21.34 -12.40
C VAL A 309 16.95 -22.31 -13.46
N THR A 310 18.13 -22.86 -13.25
CA THR A 310 18.56 -24.11 -13.88
C THR A 310 18.03 -25.26 -13.01
N GLY A 311 17.60 -26.36 -13.62
CA GLY A 311 16.78 -27.42 -13.00
C GLY A 311 17.41 -28.25 -11.88
N LYS A 312 18.42 -27.75 -11.17
CA LYS A 312 18.95 -28.31 -9.92
C LYS A 312 19.41 -27.15 -9.04
N SER A 313 18.59 -26.75 -8.06
CA SER A 313 19.06 -25.86 -7.01
C SER A 313 20.09 -26.60 -6.15
N GLY A 314 21.37 -26.26 -6.31
CA GLY A 314 22.40 -26.65 -5.35
C GLY A 314 21.98 -26.21 -3.94
N GLN A 315 22.27 -27.01 -2.92
CA GLN A 315 21.99 -26.60 -1.55
C GLN A 315 22.67 -25.26 -1.29
N ILE A 316 21.90 -24.26 -0.85
CA ILE A 316 22.44 -22.95 -0.50
C ILE A 316 23.38 -23.13 0.69
N THR A 317 24.68 -23.01 0.46
CA THR A 317 25.68 -22.95 1.53
C THR A 317 25.44 -21.68 2.36
N LYS A 318 25.00 -21.85 3.60
CA LYS A 318 24.71 -20.72 4.51
C LYS A 318 25.99 -20.15 5.08
N VAL A 319 26.04 -18.82 5.21
CA VAL A 319 27.09 -18.13 5.94
C VAL A 319 26.95 -18.43 7.43
N ASP A 320 28.00 -19.01 8.01
CA ASP A 320 28.09 -19.24 9.45
C ASP A 320 28.43 -17.93 10.18
N LEU A 321 27.51 -17.48 11.05
CA LEU A 321 27.69 -16.34 11.94
C LEU A 321 28.52 -16.70 13.19
N GLY A 322 28.76 -17.98 13.45
CA GLY A 322 29.36 -18.48 14.67
C GLY A 322 28.34 -18.76 15.77
N LYS A 323 28.79 -19.41 16.84
CA LYS A 323 27.92 -19.93 17.92
C LYS A 323 27.18 -18.82 18.68
N VAL A 324 27.80 -17.67 18.92
CA VAL A 324 27.25 -16.57 19.73
C VAL A 324 26.40 -15.62 18.87
N TRP A 325 26.97 -15.11 17.78
CA TRP A 325 26.33 -14.07 16.96
C TRP A 325 25.01 -14.51 16.32
N LYS A 326 24.83 -15.79 16.00
CA LYS A 326 23.54 -16.31 15.49
C LYS A 326 22.37 -16.12 16.47
N HIS A 327 22.65 -16.00 17.77
CA HIS A 327 21.67 -15.71 18.82
C HIS A 327 21.58 -14.22 19.10
N VAL A 328 22.71 -13.51 19.22
CA VAL A 328 22.74 -12.05 19.48
C VAL A 328 21.97 -11.28 18.40
N ILE A 329 22.24 -11.57 17.12
CA ILE A 329 21.56 -10.93 16.00
C ILE A 329 20.06 -11.28 16.02
N ALA A 330 19.71 -12.54 16.33
CA ALA A 330 18.32 -12.95 16.42
C ALA A 330 17.58 -12.21 17.55
N ILE A 331 18.18 -12.08 18.73
CA ILE A 331 17.60 -11.35 19.88
C ILE A 331 17.43 -9.86 19.55
N LEU A 332 18.42 -9.24 18.91
CA LEU A 332 18.31 -7.85 18.45
C LEU A 332 17.09 -7.66 17.55
N PHE A 333 16.91 -8.53 16.55
CA PHE A 333 15.74 -8.46 15.67
C PHE A 333 14.43 -8.84 16.38
N ILE A 334 14.45 -9.69 17.41
CA ILE A 334 13.25 -9.94 18.23
C ILE A 334 12.83 -8.64 18.93
N ILE A 335 13.76 -7.90 19.52
CA ILE A 335 13.46 -6.61 20.17
C ILE A 335 12.95 -5.59 19.15
N LEU A 336 13.64 -5.43 18.00
CA LEU A 336 13.22 -4.48 16.97
C LEU A 336 11.83 -4.81 16.41
N THR A 337 11.57 -6.09 16.12
CA THR A 337 10.27 -6.52 15.61
C THR A 337 9.17 -6.50 16.68
N PHE A 338 9.50 -6.65 17.95
CA PHE A 338 8.55 -6.43 19.04
C PHE A 338 8.00 -4.99 18.99
N PHE A 339 8.87 -3.98 18.90
CA PHE A 339 8.44 -2.57 18.86
C PHE A 339 7.66 -2.20 17.60
N THR A 340 7.92 -2.85 16.46
CA THR A 340 7.20 -2.56 15.22
C THR A 340 5.93 -3.38 15.02
N SER A 341 5.79 -4.53 15.68
CA SER A 341 4.72 -5.50 15.36
C SER A 341 3.83 -5.85 16.55
N ILE A 342 4.40 -6.09 17.74
CA ILE A 342 3.62 -6.54 18.92
C ILE A 342 3.24 -5.34 19.77
N PHE A 343 4.21 -4.46 20.03
CA PHE A 343 4.05 -3.29 20.87
C PHE A 343 2.90 -2.36 20.42
N PRO A 344 2.64 -2.12 19.11
CA PRO A 344 1.49 -1.32 18.71
C PRO A 344 0.15 -1.83 19.22
N ILE A 345 -0.05 -3.16 19.23
CA ILE A 345 -1.27 -3.79 19.74
C ILE A 345 -1.39 -3.55 21.24
N LEU A 346 -0.28 -3.74 21.97
CA LEU A 346 -0.23 -3.52 23.41
C LEU A 346 -0.44 -2.05 23.76
N SER A 347 0.22 -1.14 23.06
CA SER A 347 0.10 0.31 23.25
C SER A 347 -1.34 0.75 23.05
N PHE A 348 -1.99 0.39 21.95
CA PHE A 348 -3.40 0.77 21.75
C PHE A 348 -4.34 0.13 22.75
N ALA A 349 -4.15 -1.15 23.09
CA ALA A 349 -4.96 -1.77 24.14
C ALA A 349 -4.82 -1.00 25.45
N LEU A 350 -3.60 -0.66 25.86
CA LEU A 350 -3.33 0.12 27.07
C LEU A 350 -3.96 1.53 27.01
N GLU A 351 -3.77 2.27 25.92
CA GLU A 351 -4.34 3.62 25.74
C GLU A 351 -5.87 3.63 25.93
N THR A 352 -6.57 2.57 25.54
CA THR A 352 -8.04 2.49 25.72
C THR A 352 -8.50 2.32 27.16
N PHE A 353 -7.59 2.02 28.09
CA PHE A 353 -7.87 1.91 29.53
C PHE A 353 -7.29 3.06 30.35
N LEU A 354 -6.58 4.01 29.73
CA LEU A 354 -6.05 5.16 30.47
C LEU A 354 -7.17 6.18 30.76
N PRO A 355 -7.22 6.79 31.96
CA PRO A 355 -8.16 7.86 32.27
C PRO A 355 -8.02 9.03 31.32
N ASN A 356 -6.78 9.42 31.06
CA ASN A 356 -6.40 10.43 30.09
C ASN A 356 -5.23 9.91 29.25
N PRO A 357 -5.14 10.30 27.97
CA PRO A 357 -3.99 9.97 27.12
C PRO A 357 -2.67 10.35 27.79
N GLY A 358 -1.71 9.42 27.82
CA GLY A 358 -0.39 9.61 28.44
C GLY A 358 -0.36 9.56 29.98
N ASP A 359 -1.49 9.30 30.65
CA ASP A 359 -1.53 9.08 32.10
C ASP A 359 -1.19 7.62 32.43
N TYR A 360 0.11 7.30 32.48
CA TYR A 360 0.60 5.97 32.84
C TYR A 360 0.77 5.78 34.37
N SER A 361 -0.01 6.49 35.18
CA SER A 361 0.07 6.46 36.66
C SER A 361 0.04 5.07 37.27
N PHE A 362 -0.79 4.18 36.75
CA PHE A 362 -0.88 2.80 37.22
C PHE A 362 0.47 2.04 37.15
N LEU A 363 1.38 2.40 36.22
CA LEU A 363 2.68 1.72 36.07
C LEU A 363 3.67 2.08 37.19
N TYR A 364 3.72 3.34 37.62
CA TYR A 364 4.66 3.79 38.64
C TYR A 364 4.06 3.85 40.05
N THR A 365 2.74 3.89 40.18
CA THR A 365 2.04 3.76 41.48
C THR A 365 1.73 2.30 41.83
N GLY A 366 1.66 1.41 40.84
CA GLY A 366 1.23 0.02 41.02
C GLY A 366 -0.27 -0.15 41.29
N ASP A 367 -1.05 0.93 41.22
CA ASP A 367 -2.49 0.92 41.51
C ASP A 367 -3.30 0.73 40.22
N LEU A 368 -3.91 -0.45 40.08
CA LEU A 368 -4.79 -0.80 38.96
C LEU A 368 -6.11 -0.03 38.96
N ALA A 369 -6.50 0.59 40.07
CA ALA A 369 -7.71 1.42 40.15
C ALA A 369 -7.59 2.70 39.32
N ASN A 370 -6.37 3.10 38.93
CA ASN A 370 -6.13 4.20 38.00
C ASN A 370 -6.47 3.86 36.54
N LEU A 371 -6.90 2.63 36.22
CA LEU A 371 -7.42 2.28 34.90
C LEU A 371 -8.93 2.53 34.83
N THR A 372 -9.42 2.84 33.63
CA THR A 372 -10.84 3.12 33.39
C THR A 372 -11.42 2.29 32.24
N THR A 373 -12.69 1.96 32.33
CA THR A 373 -13.47 1.33 31.25
C THR A 373 -14.43 2.31 30.55
N LYS A 374 -14.38 3.60 30.92
CA LYS A 374 -15.32 4.64 30.45
C LYS A 374 -15.41 4.73 28.93
N TRP A 375 -14.30 4.54 28.24
CA TRP A 375 -14.22 4.62 26.78
C TRP A 375 -14.99 3.50 26.09
N TRP A 376 -15.02 2.30 26.69
CA TRP A 376 -15.66 1.12 26.10
C TRP A 376 -17.15 1.02 26.39
N VAL A 377 -17.52 1.15 27.66
CA VAL A 377 -18.89 0.92 28.13
C VAL A 377 -19.72 2.20 28.10
N GLY A 378 -19.07 3.37 28.15
CA GLY A 378 -19.77 4.60 28.49
C GLY A 378 -20.15 4.62 29.97
N GLY A 379 -20.88 5.64 30.39
CA GLY A 379 -21.29 5.80 31.78
C GLY A 379 -22.51 6.70 31.89
N ASN A 380 -22.65 7.37 33.03
CA ASN A 380 -23.75 8.32 33.26
C ASN A 380 -23.64 9.52 32.31
N ALA A 381 -24.72 10.29 32.15
CA ALA A 381 -24.78 11.45 31.26
C ALA A 381 -23.63 12.46 31.46
N GLN A 382 -23.07 12.57 32.67
CA GLN A 382 -21.88 13.41 32.92
C GLN A 382 -20.61 12.91 32.21
N VAL A 383 -20.41 11.59 32.15
CA VAL A 383 -19.25 10.97 31.48
C VAL A 383 -19.36 11.14 29.98
N GLU A 384 -20.54 10.90 29.42
CA GLU A 384 -20.78 11.11 28.00
C GLU A 384 -20.67 12.60 27.63
N SER A 385 -21.13 13.51 28.49
CA SER A 385 -20.93 14.95 28.31
C SER A 385 -19.45 15.33 28.26
N ALA A 386 -18.61 14.72 29.09
CA ALA A 386 -17.15 14.89 29.04
C ALA A 386 -16.51 14.27 27.79
N MET A 387 -17.22 13.38 27.09
CA MET A 387 -16.83 12.77 25.82
C MET A 387 -17.53 13.43 24.63
N TYR A 388 -17.95 14.70 24.76
CA TYR A 388 -18.69 15.45 23.72
C TYR A 388 -20.00 14.77 23.27
N GLY A 389 -20.71 14.14 24.21
CA GLY A 389 -21.95 13.40 23.95
C GLY A 389 -21.75 12.05 23.26
N GLN A 390 -20.51 11.54 23.18
CA GLN A 390 -20.22 10.26 22.57
C GLN A 390 -20.49 9.11 23.54
N SER A 391 -21.34 8.17 23.13
CA SER A 391 -21.48 6.90 23.83
C SER A 391 -20.19 6.07 23.72
N GLY A 392 -19.98 5.20 24.71
CA GLY A 392 -18.84 4.28 24.73
C GLY A 392 -18.76 3.41 23.46
N ILE A 393 -17.55 3.00 23.11
CA ILE A 393 -17.22 2.31 21.84
C ILE A 393 -18.16 1.14 21.55
N LEU A 394 -18.51 0.34 22.55
CA LEU A 394 -19.38 -0.84 22.37
C LEU A 394 -20.82 -0.47 21.96
N PHE A 395 -21.27 0.73 22.31
CA PHE A 395 -22.64 1.20 22.04
C PHE A 395 -22.69 2.34 21.03
N ASN A 396 -21.54 2.80 20.52
CA ASN A 396 -21.46 3.90 19.57
C ASN A 396 -21.88 3.43 18.16
N SER A 397 -23.08 3.84 17.74
CA SER A 397 -23.65 3.45 16.44
C SER A 397 -22.81 3.92 15.26
N THR A 398 -22.15 5.09 15.36
CA THR A 398 -21.26 5.63 14.32
C THR A 398 -20.09 4.69 14.08
N ILE A 399 -19.44 4.19 15.13
CA ILE A 399 -18.29 3.25 15.01
C ILE A 399 -18.73 1.94 14.37
N TRP A 400 -19.84 1.34 14.82
CA TRP A 400 -20.29 0.06 14.28
C TRP A 400 -20.88 0.14 12.88
N ASN A 401 -21.51 1.27 12.51
CA ASN A 401 -21.94 1.53 11.14
C ASN A 401 -20.74 1.72 10.21
N ALA A 402 -19.74 2.49 10.65
CA ALA A 402 -18.47 2.63 9.94
C ALA A 402 -17.74 1.29 9.79
N TYR A 403 -17.78 0.42 10.81
CA TYR A 403 -17.24 -0.94 10.77
C TYR A 403 -17.90 -1.77 9.66
N LYS A 404 -19.24 -1.79 9.63
CA LYS A 404 -20.01 -2.47 8.58
C LYS A 404 -19.69 -1.92 7.19
N GLY A 405 -19.63 -0.59 7.06
CA GLY A 405 -19.26 0.08 5.80
C GLY A 405 -17.86 -0.31 5.32
N THR A 406 -16.89 -0.35 6.23
CA THR A 406 -15.51 -0.76 5.94
C THR A 406 -15.42 -2.21 5.47
N LEU A 407 -16.15 -3.13 6.13
CA LEU A 407 -16.23 -4.52 5.70
C LEU A 407 -16.90 -4.66 4.33
N LEU A 408 -18.01 -3.95 4.09
CA LEU A 408 -18.69 -3.97 2.80
C LEU A 408 -17.76 -3.53 1.68
N VAL A 409 -17.11 -2.37 1.83
CA VAL A 409 -16.20 -1.82 0.81
C VAL A 409 -15.01 -2.76 0.59
N SER A 410 -14.37 -3.23 1.66
CA SER A 410 -13.17 -4.09 1.55
C SER A 410 -13.47 -5.46 0.94
N ILE A 411 -14.59 -6.11 1.31
CA ILE A 411 -15.00 -7.39 0.72
C ILE A 411 -15.38 -7.21 -0.75
N SER A 412 -16.20 -6.21 -1.08
CA SER A 412 -16.59 -5.94 -2.47
C SER A 412 -15.38 -5.61 -3.34
N CYS A 413 -14.45 -4.78 -2.85
CA CYS A 413 -13.19 -4.49 -3.54
C CYS A 413 -12.39 -5.77 -3.78
N ALA A 414 -12.25 -6.62 -2.76
CA ALA A 414 -11.49 -7.86 -2.87
C ALA A 414 -12.06 -8.83 -3.89
N LEU A 415 -13.38 -9.02 -3.90
CA LEU A 415 -14.04 -9.92 -4.84
C LEU A 415 -13.95 -9.41 -6.28
N ILE A 416 -14.22 -8.13 -6.51
CA ILE A 416 -14.23 -7.53 -7.84
C ILE A 416 -12.80 -7.39 -8.38
N ALA A 417 -11.90 -6.74 -7.62
CA ALA A 417 -10.50 -6.56 -8.03
C ALA A 417 -9.76 -7.89 -8.11
N GLY A 418 -10.03 -8.83 -7.19
CA GLY A 418 -9.51 -10.20 -7.23
C GLY A 418 -9.88 -10.93 -8.51
N THR A 419 -11.15 -10.86 -8.91
CA THR A 419 -11.66 -11.51 -10.13
C THR A 419 -11.08 -10.86 -11.38
N ILE A 420 -11.18 -9.53 -11.50
CA ILE A 420 -10.63 -8.77 -12.63
C ILE A 420 -9.12 -9.01 -12.76
N GLY A 421 -8.39 -8.90 -11.65
CA GLY A 421 -6.96 -9.13 -11.61
C GLY A 421 -6.60 -10.55 -12.03
N THR A 422 -7.30 -11.56 -11.53
CA THR A 422 -7.06 -12.97 -11.92
C THR A 422 -7.24 -13.18 -13.42
N LEU A 423 -8.30 -12.60 -14.01
CA LEU A 423 -8.56 -12.67 -15.45
C LEU A 423 -7.47 -11.97 -16.26
N ILE A 424 -7.06 -10.76 -15.86
CA ILE A 424 -5.96 -10.02 -16.49
C ILE A 424 -4.66 -10.83 -16.40
N GLY A 425 -4.31 -11.34 -15.21
CA GLY A 425 -3.10 -12.13 -14.98
C GLY A 425 -3.07 -13.39 -15.86
N TYR A 426 -4.17 -14.13 -15.94
CA TYR A 426 -4.32 -15.26 -16.85
C TYR A 426 -4.13 -14.86 -18.32
N ALA A 427 -4.86 -13.85 -18.80
CA ALA A 427 -4.82 -13.49 -20.22
C ALA A 427 -3.46 -12.91 -20.65
N VAL A 428 -2.81 -12.14 -19.77
CA VAL A 428 -1.45 -11.62 -19.96
C VAL A 428 -0.43 -12.76 -19.97
N SER A 429 -0.54 -13.73 -19.05
CA SER A 429 0.39 -14.88 -18.99
C SER A 429 0.41 -15.67 -20.31
N LYS A 430 -0.77 -15.91 -20.89
CA LYS A 430 -0.96 -16.67 -22.13
C LYS A 430 -0.51 -15.90 -23.38
N ASN A 431 -0.50 -14.58 -23.32
CA ASN A 431 -0.15 -13.70 -24.44
C ASN A 431 1.10 -12.85 -24.16
N ARG A 432 2.03 -13.31 -23.31
CA ARG A 432 3.18 -12.52 -22.81
C ARG A 432 4.07 -11.86 -23.88
N ARG A 433 4.09 -12.39 -25.11
CA ARG A 433 4.85 -11.83 -26.24
C ARG A 433 4.10 -10.70 -26.96
N SER A 434 2.81 -10.52 -26.69
CA SER A 434 1.98 -9.49 -27.31
C SER A 434 2.25 -8.13 -26.69
N LYS A 435 2.47 -7.12 -27.55
CA LYS A 435 2.54 -5.71 -27.12
C LYS A 435 1.25 -5.28 -26.42
N TRP A 436 0.10 -5.78 -26.87
CA TRP A 436 -1.19 -5.47 -26.26
C TRP A 436 -1.32 -6.05 -24.85
N ALA A 437 -0.86 -7.27 -24.61
CA ALA A 437 -0.86 -7.86 -23.27
C ALA A 437 0.01 -7.04 -22.29
N ASN A 438 1.18 -6.59 -22.75
CA ASN A 438 2.06 -5.72 -21.95
C ASN A 438 1.44 -4.34 -21.70
N TYR A 439 0.70 -3.78 -22.66
CA TYR A 439 -0.06 -2.55 -22.49
C TYR A 439 -1.15 -2.71 -21.42
N VAL A 440 -2.01 -3.73 -21.53
CA VAL A 440 -3.07 -4.02 -20.54
C VAL A 440 -2.48 -4.22 -19.15
N ASN A 441 -1.38 -4.98 -19.04
CA ASN A 441 -0.67 -5.18 -17.78
C ASN A 441 -0.15 -3.85 -17.18
N SER A 442 0.34 -2.94 -18.03
CA SER A 442 0.84 -1.63 -17.58
C SER A 442 -0.29 -0.70 -17.16
N MET A 443 -1.40 -0.67 -17.91
CA MET A 443 -2.59 0.13 -17.57
C MET A 443 -3.28 -0.36 -16.31
N ALA A 444 -3.37 -1.68 -16.12
CA ALA A 444 -3.86 -2.26 -14.89
C ALA A 444 -3.01 -1.82 -13.69
N PHE A 445 -1.68 -1.73 -13.86
CA PHE A 445 -0.71 -1.37 -12.82
C PHE A 445 -0.61 0.13 -12.51
N LEU A 446 -0.96 0.99 -13.47
CA LEU A 446 -0.79 2.44 -13.37
C LEU A 446 -1.45 3.06 -12.11
N PRO A 447 -2.73 2.77 -11.79
CA PRO A 447 -3.39 3.35 -10.61
C PRO A 447 -2.66 3.05 -9.30
N TYR A 448 -1.99 1.90 -9.19
CA TYR A 448 -1.26 1.51 -7.98
C TYR A 448 -0.04 2.41 -7.73
N LEU A 449 0.68 2.79 -8.78
CA LEU A 449 1.88 3.64 -8.66
C LEU A 449 1.57 5.12 -8.38
N MET A 450 0.34 5.54 -8.64
CA MET A 450 -0.09 6.90 -8.35
C MET A 450 -0.33 7.07 -6.85
N PRO A 451 0.07 8.19 -6.24
CA PRO A 451 -0.27 8.50 -4.85
C PRO A 451 -1.77 8.33 -4.54
N SER A 452 -2.10 7.58 -3.47
CA SER A 452 -3.50 7.26 -3.13
C SER A 452 -4.37 8.51 -2.93
N LEU A 453 -3.84 9.54 -2.26
CA LEU A 453 -4.58 10.80 -2.06
C LEU A 453 -4.89 11.50 -3.39
N ALA A 454 -3.93 11.56 -4.31
CA ALA A 454 -4.14 12.19 -5.62
C ALA A 454 -5.17 11.41 -6.45
N VAL A 455 -5.14 10.07 -6.40
CA VAL A 455 -6.16 9.23 -7.03
C VAL A 455 -7.54 9.51 -6.42
N GLY A 456 -7.63 9.59 -5.08
CA GLY A 456 -8.87 9.96 -4.38
C GLY A 456 -9.40 11.32 -4.83
N ALA A 457 -8.55 12.34 -4.89
CA ALA A 457 -8.89 13.69 -5.36
C ALA A 457 -9.42 13.68 -6.80
N ALA A 458 -8.77 12.96 -7.71
CA ALA A 458 -9.19 12.90 -9.10
C ALA A 458 -10.53 12.19 -9.29
N PHE A 459 -10.80 11.13 -8.51
CA PHE A 459 -12.10 10.47 -8.54
C PHE A 459 -13.21 11.28 -7.86
N PHE A 460 -12.88 12.05 -6.83
CA PHE A 460 -13.80 13.03 -6.24
C PHE A 460 -14.23 14.03 -7.32
N ILE A 461 -13.30 14.69 -8.00
CA ILE A 461 -13.61 15.66 -9.07
C ILE A 461 -14.41 15.01 -10.21
N LEU A 462 -14.06 13.79 -10.61
CA LEU A 462 -14.72 13.07 -11.71
C LEU A 462 -16.17 12.67 -11.39
N PHE A 463 -16.46 12.28 -10.14
CA PHE A 463 -17.76 11.71 -9.74
C PHE A 463 -18.54 12.54 -8.73
N SER A 464 -18.08 13.74 -8.37
CA SER A 464 -18.76 14.66 -7.46
C SER A 464 -18.99 16.01 -8.15
N ASN A 465 -19.72 15.98 -9.27
CA ASN A 465 -20.10 17.15 -10.05
C ASN A 465 -21.62 17.19 -10.30
N ASP A 466 -22.11 18.26 -10.94
CA ASP A 466 -23.54 18.48 -11.17
C ASP A 466 -24.23 17.39 -12.01
N LYS A 467 -23.47 16.65 -12.83
CA LYS A 467 -24.01 15.61 -13.71
C LYS A 467 -24.08 14.25 -13.02
N ILE A 468 -23.01 13.91 -12.30
CA ILE A 468 -22.87 12.65 -11.58
C ILE A 468 -22.32 12.99 -10.20
N ASN A 469 -23.11 12.69 -9.16
CA ASN A 469 -22.72 12.86 -7.78
C ASN A 469 -22.83 11.54 -7.01
N LEU A 470 -21.70 10.84 -6.91
CA LEU A 470 -21.53 9.62 -6.10
C LEU A 470 -20.78 9.90 -4.79
N PHE A 471 -20.62 11.17 -4.41
CA PHE A 471 -19.97 11.55 -3.16
C PHE A 471 -20.66 10.89 -1.96
N ASN A 472 -19.86 10.46 -0.98
CA ASN A 472 -20.35 9.83 0.25
C ASN A 472 -21.19 8.56 0.01
N THR A 473 -20.85 7.79 -1.02
CA THR A 473 -21.49 6.49 -1.32
C THR A 473 -20.49 5.34 -1.27
N TYR A 474 -20.94 4.16 -0.82
CA TYR A 474 -20.14 2.93 -0.90
C TYR A 474 -19.77 2.56 -2.33
N THR A 475 -20.63 2.88 -3.31
CA THR A 475 -20.37 2.62 -4.73
C THR A 475 -19.11 3.33 -5.22
N LEU A 476 -18.92 4.61 -4.87
CA LEU A 476 -17.72 5.36 -5.25
C LEU A 476 -16.47 4.75 -4.60
N LEU A 477 -16.52 4.46 -3.30
CA LEU A 477 -15.42 3.82 -2.57
C LEU A 477 -15.03 2.47 -3.18
N ILE A 478 -16.02 1.65 -3.58
CA ILE A 478 -15.79 0.36 -4.23
C ILE A 478 -15.16 0.54 -5.62
N ILE A 479 -15.67 1.46 -6.45
CA ILE A 479 -15.12 1.72 -7.79
C ILE A 479 -13.63 2.12 -7.68
N VAL A 480 -13.33 3.10 -6.84
CA VAL A 480 -11.97 3.63 -6.68
C VAL A 480 -11.05 2.57 -6.07
N GLY A 481 -11.52 1.86 -5.04
CA GLY A 481 -10.76 0.77 -4.42
C GLY A 481 -10.47 -0.36 -5.41
N VAL A 482 -11.44 -0.77 -6.24
CA VAL A 482 -11.22 -1.78 -7.28
C VAL A 482 -10.12 -1.36 -8.24
N ILE A 483 -10.21 -0.15 -8.79
CA ILE A 483 -9.25 0.37 -9.77
C ILE A 483 -7.85 0.43 -9.15
N LYS A 484 -7.74 0.89 -7.90
CA LYS A 484 -6.48 0.99 -7.17
C LYS A 484 -5.84 -0.37 -6.88
N TYR A 485 -6.65 -1.40 -6.60
CA TYR A 485 -6.16 -2.69 -6.06
C TYR A 485 -6.14 -3.86 -7.06
N ILE A 486 -6.68 -3.72 -8.28
CA ILE A 486 -6.50 -4.69 -9.39
C ILE A 486 -5.04 -5.19 -9.52
N PRO A 487 -4.00 -4.34 -9.39
CA PRO A 487 -2.59 -4.73 -9.51
C PRO A 487 -2.13 -5.85 -8.59
N PHE A 488 -2.65 -5.89 -7.36
CA PHE A 488 -2.27 -6.93 -6.40
C PHE A 488 -2.74 -8.30 -6.89
N ALA A 489 -4.01 -8.40 -7.29
CA ALA A 489 -4.58 -9.64 -7.80
C ALA A 489 -3.97 -10.04 -9.15
N SER A 490 -3.78 -9.08 -10.07
CA SER A 490 -3.25 -9.37 -11.40
C SER A 490 -1.80 -9.83 -11.39
N ARG A 491 -0.96 -9.26 -10.52
CA ARG A 491 0.44 -9.66 -10.41
C ARG A 491 0.60 -11.03 -9.79
N ASN A 492 -0.17 -11.34 -8.74
CA ASN A 492 -0.17 -12.66 -8.13
C ASN A 492 -0.63 -13.73 -9.11
N ALA A 493 -1.75 -13.50 -9.79
CA ALA A 493 -2.26 -14.41 -10.81
C ALA A 493 -1.28 -14.57 -11.98
N LEU A 494 -0.70 -13.49 -12.50
CA LEU A 494 0.31 -13.56 -13.57
C LEU A 494 1.49 -14.44 -13.17
N ASN A 495 2.08 -14.20 -11.99
CA ASN A 495 3.24 -14.95 -11.53
C ASN A 495 2.95 -16.43 -11.36
N SER A 496 1.78 -16.79 -10.84
CA SER A 496 1.41 -18.18 -10.61
C SER A 496 1.01 -18.90 -11.90
N MET A 497 0.35 -18.21 -12.84
CA MET A 497 0.04 -18.76 -14.16
C MET A 497 1.30 -18.99 -15.00
N LEU A 498 2.35 -18.19 -14.82
CA LEU A 498 3.65 -18.40 -15.48
C LEU A 498 4.38 -19.65 -14.99
N GLN A 499 3.99 -20.21 -13.83
CA GLN A 499 4.55 -21.46 -13.30
C GLN A 499 3.82 -22.70 -13.83
N LEU A 500 2.61 -22.55 -14.40
CA LEU A 500 1.88 -23.66 -15.01
C LEU A 500 2.40 -23.96 -16.42
N SER A 501 2.64 -25.24 -16.73
CA SER A 501 2.90 -25.67 -18.11
C SER A 501 1.68 -25.37 -18.99
N GLY A 502 1.93 -24.89 -20.21
CA GLY A 502 0.89 -24.67 -21.21
C GLY A 502 0.16 -25.96 -21.60
N GLU A 503 0.86 -27.09 -21.53
CA GLU A 503 0.39 -28.42 -21.96
C GLU A 503 -0.87 -28.87 -21.20
N ILE A 504 -1.02 -28.47 -19.93
CA ILE A 504 -2.19 -28.83 -19.10
C ILE A 504 -3.48 -28.28 -19.72
N GLU A 505 -3.43 -27.03 -20.21
CA GLU A 505 -4.59 -26.41 -20.85
C GLU A 505 -4.77 -26.89 -22.29
N GLU A 506 -3.67 -27.10 -23.03
CA GLU A 506 -3.71 -27.61 -24.40
C GLU A 506 -4.31 -29.02 -24.48
N ALA A 507 -4.00 -29.91 -23.52
CA ALA A 507 -4.63 -31.23 -23.43
C ALA A 507 -6.16 -31.12 -23.26
N ALA A 508 -6.63 -30.19 -22.42
CA ALA A 508 -8.06 -29.94 -22.25
C ALA A 508 -8.71 -29.29 -23.49
N VAL A 509 -7.96 -28.48 -24.24
CA VAL A 509 -8.41 -27.90 -25.52
C VAL A 509 -8.60 -29.00 -26.57
N ILE A 510 -7.67 -29.97 -26.66
CA ILE A 510 -7.77 -31.12 -27.59
C ILE A 510 -9.02 -31.95 -27.31
N GLN A 511 -9.39 -32.11 -26.04
CA GLN A 511 -10.62 -32.77 -25.60
C GLN A 511 -11.89 -31.91 -25.75
N ASN A 512 -11.81 -30.76 -26.43
CA ASN A 512 -12.91 -29.81 -26.62
C ASN A 512 -13.57 -29.34 -25.31
N ILE A 513 -12.81 -29.30 -24.21
CA ILE A 513 -13.32 -28.81 -22.93
C ILE A 513 -13.48 -27.28 -23.00
N PRO A 514 -14.68 -26.74 -22.74
CA PRO A 514 -14.95 -25.30 -22.83
C PRO A 514 -14.16 -24.53 -21.78
N TRP A 515 -13.82 -23.27 -22.11
CA TRP A 515 -12.95 -22.42 -21.28
C TRP A 515 -13.41 -22.28 -19.82
N ILE A 516 -14.71 -22.14 -19.58
CA ILE A 516 -15.27 -22.02 -18.22
C ILE A 516 -14.98 -23.29 -17.40
N LYS A 517 -15.14 -24.48 -17.99
CA LYS A 517 -14.81 -25.75 -17.32
C LYS A 517 -13.31 -25.87 -17.08
N ARG A 518 -12.47 -25.48 -18.05
CA ARG A 518 -11.01 -25.46 -17.86
C ARG A 518 -10.60 -24.51 -16.72
N MET A 519 -11.22 -23.35 -16.64
CA MET A 519 -10.93 -22.38 -15.60
C MET A 519 -11.33 -22.90 -14.21
N LEU A 520 -12.58 -23.34 -14.05
CA LEU A 520 -13.14 -23.73 -12.76
C LEU A 520 -12.66 -25.08 -12.22
N TYR A 521 -12.38 -26.05 -13.10
CA TYR A 521 -12.05 -27.42 -12.68
C TYR A 521 -10.57 -27.79 -12.83
N ILE A 522 -9.77 -27.02 -13.58
CA ILE A 522 -8.34 -27.31 -13.79
C ILE A 522 -7.49 -26.16 -13.24
N ILE A 523 -7.61 -24.96 -13.83
CA ILE A 523 -6.70 -23.85 -13.54
C ILE A 523 -6.87 -23.33 -12.11
N ILE A 524 -8.11 -22.98 -11.71
CA ILE A 524 -8.38 -22.43 -10.37
C ILE A 524 -8.05 -23.43 -9.27
N PRO A 525 -8.42 -24.72 -9.35
CA PRO A 525 -8.08 -25.70 -8.31
C PRO A 525 -6.57 -25.90 -8.14
N ILE A 526 -5.79 -25.94 -9.22
CA ILE A 526 -4.33 -26.04 -9.15
C ILE A 526 -3.73 -24.78 -8.52
N GLN A 527 -4.27 -23.60 -8.84
CA GLN A 527 -3.75 -22.30 -8.41
C GLN A 527 -4.47 -21.71 -7.20
N LYS A 528 -5.28 -22.51 -6.48
CA LYS A 528 -6.20 -22.02 -5.44
C LYS A 528 -5.51 -21.16 -4.38
N SER A 529 -4.32 -21.55 -3.94
CA SER A 529 -3.57 -20.82 -2.90
C SER A 529 -3.10 -19.44 -3.40
N SER A 530 -2.60 -19.36 -4.64
CA SER A 530 -2.17 -18.09 -5.24
C SER A 530 -3.36 -17.16 -5.51
N ILE A 531 -4.45 -17.70 -6.07
CA ILE A 531 -5.65 -16.93 -6.37
C ILE A 531 -6.25 -16.37 -5.08
N ILE A 532 -6.42 -17.19 -4.04
CA ILE A 532 -6.95 -16.72 -2.74
C ILE A 532 -6.06 -15.62 -2.14
N SER A 533 -4.74 -15.79 -2.20
CA SER A 533 -3.79 -14.74 -1.78
C SER A 533 -3.96 -13.44 -2.59
N GLY A 534 -4.26 -13.56 -3.88
CA GLY A 534 -4.59 -12.45 -4.77
C GLY A 534 -5.87 -11.69 -4.40
N PHE A 535 -6.84 -12.32 -3.73
CA PHE A 535 -8.04 -11.68 -3.20
C PHE A 535 -7.80 -11.06 -1.82
N MET A 536 -6.96 -11.69 -1.00
CA MET A 536 -6.63 -11.22 0.35
C MET A 536 -5.88 -9.89 0.38
N LEU A 537 -4.94 -9.69 -0.53
CA LEU A 537 -4.15 -8.46 -0.54
C LEU A 537 -4.98 -7.19 -0.79
N PRO A 538 -5.90 -7.15 -1.78
CA PRO A 538 -6.88 -6.08 -1.90
C PRO A 538 -7.76 -5.90 -0.65
N PHE A 539 -8.26 -7.00 -0.06
CA PHE A 539 -9.08 -6.95 1.16
C PHE A 539 -8.36 -6.24 2.30
N MET A 540 -7.17 -6.72 2.66
CA MET A 540 -6.39 -6.20 3.79
C MET A 540 -5.89 -4.79 3.56
N THR A 541 -5.59 -4.42 2.32
CA THR A 541 -5.14 -3.06 1.98
C THR A 541 -6.31 -2.09 2.02
N CYS A 542 -7.46 -2.47 1.47
CA CYS A 542 -8.67 -1.65 1.47
C CYS A 542 -9.20 -1.39 2.88
N LEU A 543 -9.16 -2.40 3.76
CA LEU A 543 -9.69 -2.30 5.13
C LEU A 543 -9.01 -1.20 5.97
N ARG A 544 -7.73 -0.92 5.70
CA ARG A 544 -6.90 0.06 6.44
C ARG A 544 -6.56 1.31 5.63
N GLU A 545 -7.23 1.55 4.51
CA GLU A 545 -6.91 2.68 3.64
C GLU A 545 -7.63 3.95 4.12
N LEU A 546 -6.86 5.02 4.35
CA LEU A 546 -7.38 6.35 4.66
C LEU A 546 -7.15 7.32 3.50
N SER A 547 -5.92 7.41 2.98
CA SER A 547 -5.55 8.42 1.99
C SER A 547 -6.39 8.36 0.72
N LEU A 548 -6.73 7.16 0.24
CA LEU A 548 -7.58 7.00 -0.94
C LEU A 548 -9.02 7.49 -0.72
N PHE A 549 -9.55 7.29 0.49
CA PHE A 549 -10.98 7.42 0.79
C PHE A 549 -11.35 8.72 1.52
N LEU A 550 -10.37 9.40 2.12
CA LEU A 550 -10.53 10.63 2.91
C LEU A 550 -11.34 11.72 2.19
N LEU A 551 -11.21 11.84 0.86
CA LEU A 551 -11.90 12.84 0.05
C LEU A 551 -13.22 12.35 -0.54
N LEU A 552 -13.50 11.04 -0.48
CA LEU A 552 -14.63 10.42 -1.17
C LEU A 552 -15.86 10.26 -0.28
N CYS A 553 -15.68 10.31 1.04
CA CYS A 553 -16.76 10.20 2.01
C CYS A 553 -16.52 11.10 3.22
N THR A 554 -17.58 11.31 4.00
CA THR A 554 -17.49 12.10 5.23
C THR A 554 -16.83 11.31 6.35
N GLN A 555 -16.35 12.04 7.36
CA GLN A 555 -16.03 11.48 8.67
C GLN A 555 -17.22 10.66 9.20
N GLY A 556 -16.95 9.52 9.86
CA GLY A 556 -17.98 8.61 10.35
C GLY A 556 -18.49 7.56 9.36
N PHE A 557 -18.13 7.63 8.07
CA PHE A 557 -18.66 6.73 7.04
C PHE A 557 -17.95 5.37 6.97
N ILE A 558 -16.63 5.36 7.16
CA ILE A 558 -15.79 4.15 7.26
C ILE A 558 -14.84 4.31 8.45
N LEU A 559 -14.32 3.20 9.00
CA LEU A 559 -13.53 3.22 10.23
C LEU A 559 -12.29 4.12 10.14
N SER A 560 -11.64 4.16 8.98
CA SER A 560 -10.46 5.00 8.79
C SER A 560 -10.80 6.49 8.90
N THR A 561 -11.94 6.95 8.38
CA THR A 561 -12.38 8.36 8.52
C THR A 561 -13.04 8.63 9.87
N THR A 562 -13.67 7.64 10.49
CA THR A 562 -14.17 7.74 11.88
C THR A 562 -13.03 7.85 12.88
N LEU A 563 -11.91 7.18 12.63
CA LEU A 563 -10.72 7.31 13.45
C LEU A 563 -10.19 8.74 13.40
N ASP A 564 -10.00 9.26 12.19
CA ASP A 564 -9.57 10.64 11.93
C ASP A 564 -10.47 11.66 12.65
N TYR A 565 -11.80 11.46 12.59
CA TYR A 565 -12.78 12.27 13.31
C TYR A 565 -12.56 12.31 14.83
N PHE A 566 -12.41 11.16 15.48
CA PHE A 566 -12.17 11.13 16.92
C PHE A 566 -10.81 11.70 17.31
N ASP A 567 -9.82 11.57 16.43
CA ASP A 567 -8.50 12.17 16.64
C ASP A 567 -8.55 13.69 16.60
N GLU A 568 -9.23 14.27 15.60
CA GLU A 568 -9.45 15.73 15.50
C GLU A 568 -10.25 16.30 16.69
N MET A 569 -11.14 15.50 17.28
CA MET A 569 -11.85 15.86 18.52
C MET A 569 -10.99 15.78 19.79
N GLY A 570 -9.76 15.25 19.72
CA GLY A 570 -8.89 14.99 20.87
C GLY A 570 -9.31 13.76 21.68
N LEU A 571 -10.19 12.92 21.15
CA LEU A 571 -10.67 11.69 21.78
C LEU A 571 -9.76 10.49 21.40
N TYR A 572 -8.48 10.57 21.75
CA TYR A 572 -7.44 9.61 21.33
C TYR A 572 -7.69 8.16 21.77
N ALA A 573 -8.42 7.94 22.87
CA ALA A 573 -8.80 6.60 23.31
C ALA A 573 -9.77 5.92 22.32
N PHE A 574 -10.70 6.67 21.72
CA PHE A 574 -11.57 6.15 20.65
C PHE A 574 -10.77 5.83 19.39
N SER A 575 -9.86 6.72 18.98
CA SER A 575 -8.94 6.50 17.84
C SER A 575 -8.11 5.22 18.06
N SER A 576 -7.55 5.03 19.26
CA SER A 576 -6.80 3.83 19.65
C SER A 576 -7.65 2.56 19.62
N ALA A 577 -8.90 2.62 20.09
CA ALA A 577 -9.82 1.49 20.03
C ALA A 577 -10.19 1.12 18.60
N ILE A 578 -10.46 2.10 17.72
CA ILE A 578 -10.76 1.85 16.31
C ILE A 578 -9.54 1.20 15.63
N ASN A 579 -8.33 1.67 15.91
CA ASN A 579 -7.11 1.01 15.45
C ASN A 579 -7.02 -0.43 15.92
N LEU A 580 -7.32 -0.71 17.19
CA LEU A 580 -7.32 -2.07 17.73
C LEU A 580 -8.35 -2.95 17.03
N ILE A 581 -9.58 -2.45 16.81
CA ILE A 581 -10.63 -3.15 16.06
C ILE A 581 -10.17 -3.48 14.64
N LEU A 582 -9.56 -2.53 13.92
CA LEU A 582 -8.99 -2.75 12.60
C LEU A 582 -7.92 -3.85 12.62
N ILE A 583 -6.94 -3.77 13.52
CA ILE A 583 -5.86 -4.75 13.61
C ILE A 583 -6.41 -6.13 13.93
N VAL A 584 -7.28 -6.26 14.94
CA VAL A 584 -7.89 -7.54 15.32
C VAL A 584 -8.68 -8.13 14.16
N THR A 585 -9.43 -7.30 13.42
CA THR A 585 -10.18 -7.75 12.24
C THR A 585 -9.25 -8.31 11.17
N ILE A 586 -8.15 -7.62 10.85
CA ILE A 586 -7.19 -8.08 9.84
C ILE A 586 -6.52 -9.38 10.28
N LEU A 587 -6.09 -9.47 11.55
CA LEU A 587 -5.46 -10.67 12.09
C LEU A 587 -6.43 -11.86 12.09
N PHE A 588 -7.69 -11.63 12.46
CA PHE A 588 -8.73 -12.65 12.42
C PHE A 588 -9.00 -13.11 10.98
N SER A 589 -9.18 -12.20 10.04
CA SER A 589 -9.38 -12.54 8.62
C SER A 589 -8.19 -13.32 8.06
N ASN A 590 -6.96 -12.90 8.35
CA ASN A 590 -5.75 -13.59 7.94
C ASN A 590 -5.67 -15.01 8.55
N PHE A 591 -5.98 -15.15 9.83
CA PHE A 591 -6.03 -16.43 10.52
C PHE A 591 -7.07 -17.38 9.91
N VAL A 592 -8.29 -16.90 9.66
CA VAL A 592 -9.36 -17.69 9.05
C VAL A 592 -8.93 -18.19 7.67
N VAL A 593 -8.37 -17.32 6.82
CA VAL A 593 -7.95 -17.72 5.48
C VAL A 593 -6.78 -18.72 5.52
N ASN A 594 -5.78 -18.47 6.37
CA ASN A 594 -4.67 -19.40 6.54
C ASN A 594 -5.16 -20.78 6.99
N LYS A 595 -6.06 -20.83 7.96
CA LYS A 595 -6.64 -22.09 8.46
C LYS A 595 -7.47 -22.82 7.39
N LEU A 596 -8.25 -22.11 6.58
CA LEU A 596 -9.13 -22.70 5.57
C LEU A 596 -8.40 -23.17 4.31
N THR A 597 -7.28 -22.52 3.96
CA THR A 597 -6.69 -22.66 2.63
C THR A 597 -5.25 -23.15 2.66
N GLY A 598 -4.60 -23.12 3.83
CA GLY A 598 -3.15 -23.28 3.97
C GLY A 598 -2.35 -22.18 3.27
N ALA A 599 -3.02 -21.18 2.69
CA ALA A 599 -2.39 -20.00 2.11
C ALA A 599 -2.10 -19.03 3.25
N SER A 600 -0.83 -18.84 3.51
CA SER A 600 -0.35 -17.85 4.45
C SER A 600 0.25 -16.71 3.63
N LEU A 601 0.17 -15.47 4.14
CA LEU A 601 0.78 -14.33 3.44
C LEU A 601 2.28 -14.56 3.19
N ASP A 602 2.95 -15.36 4.02
CA ASP A 602 4.32 -15.81 3.82
C ASP A 602 4.47 -16.95 2.78
N SER A 603 3.43 -17.76 2.52
CA SER A 603 3.50 -18.88 1.56
C SER A 603 3.28 -18.49 0.10
N GLY A 604 2.55 -17.39 -0.17
CA GLY A 604 2.48 -16.77 -1.50
C GLY A 604 3.80 -16.11 -1.94
N ILE A 605 4.83 -16.12 -1.08
CA ILE A 605 6.09 -15.41 -1.21
C ILE A 605 7.25 -16.42 -1.32
N GLY A 606 7.13 -17.32 -2.31
CA GLY A 606 8.18 -18.27 -2.69
C GLY A 606 8.62 -19.16 -1.53
N ASN A 607 7.73 -20.04 -1.08
CA ASN A 607 8.12 -21.24 -0.35
C ASN A 607 8.77 -22.26 -1.28
#